data_AF-A0AAP5YE12-F1
#
_entry.id   AF-A0AAP5YE12-F1
#
_cell.length_a   1.000
_cell.length_b   1.000
_cell.length_c   1.000
_cell.angle_alpha   90.00
_cell.angle_beta   90.00
_cell.angle_gamma   90.00
#
_symmetry.space_group_name_H-M   'P 1'
#
loop_
_entity.id
_entity.type
_entity.pdbx_description
1 polymer ?
#
loop_
_entity_poly.entity_id
_entity_poly.type
_entity_poly.pdbx_seq_one_letter_code
_entity_poly.pdbx_strand_id
1 'polypeptide(L)'
;VVQTEYLAFNESGQRLVGQAVPSVSPGNGAAYFNKIECFCFTQQPLDGKQHAQMPLIFYIEPDLPDSIHTLTLSYTLYKLPPPTGS
;
A
#
# COMPACT_ATOMS: atom_id res chain seq x y z
N VAL A 1 15.27 2.74 9.35
CA VAL A 1 13.83 2.44 9.19
C VAL A 1 13.10 3.74 8.90
N VAL A 2 12.19 3.73 7.95
CA VAL A 2 11.37 4.87 7.53
C VAL A 2 9.91 4.59 7.88
N GLN A 3 9.22 5.59 8.39
CA GLN A 3 7.80 5.55 8.73
C GLN A 3 7.07 6.67 7.98
N THR A 4 5.97 6.32 7.33
CA THR A 4 5.10 7.26 6.62
C THR A 4 3.68 6.72 6.60
N GLU A 5 2.71 7.50 6.12
CA GLU A 5 1.33 7.06 5.99
C GLU A 5 0.71 7.58 4.69
N TYR A 6 -0.24 6.81 4.16
CA TYR A 6 -1.17 7.27 3.15
C TYR A 6 -2.54 7.51 3.80
N LEU A 7 -3.28 8.49 3.28
CA LEU A 7 -4.68 8.71 3.63
C LEU A 7 -5.56 8.35 2.42
N ALA A 8 -6.44 7.39 2.59
CA ALA A 8 -7.47 7.06 1.61
C ALA A 8 -8.80 7.67 2.05
N PHE A 9 -9.47 8.40 1.17
CA PHE A 9 -10.80 8.96 1.44
C PHE A 9 -11.83 8.34 0.49
N ASN A 10 -12.93 7.83 1.05
CA ASN A 10 -14.05 7.32 0.27
C ASN A 10 -14.99 8.47 -0.10
N GLU A 11 -14.84 8.95 -1.32
CA GLU A 11 -15.68 10.03 -1.86
C GLU A 11 -17.12 9.61 -2.11
N SER A 12 -17.43 8.30 -2.11
CA SER A 12 -18.80 7.81 -2.27
C SER A 12 -19.60 7.88 -0.97
N GLY A 13 -20.93 7.75 -1.05
CA GLY A 13 -21.80 7.59 0.11
C GLY A 13 -21.99 6.13 0.55
N GLN A 14 -21.33 5.18 -0.11
CA GLN A 14 -21.51 3.75 0.13
C GLN A 14 -20.28 3.17 0.82
N ARG A 15 -20.50 2.14 1.65
CA ARG A 15 -19.40 1.34 2.20
C ARG A 15 -18.69 0.60 1.08
N LEU A 16 -17.37 0.69 1.04
CA LEU A 16 -16.50 0.02 0.08
C LEU A 16 -15.51 -0.85 0.82
N VAL A 17 -15.06 -1.92 0.16
CA VAL A 17 -13.90 -2.69 0.61
C VAL A 17 -12.82 -2.52 -0.43
N GLY A 18 -11.70 -1.94 -0.02
CA GLY A 18 -10.53 -1.73 -0.86
C GLY A 18 -9.45 -2.77 -0.59
N GLN A 19 -8.66 -3.10 -1.61
CA GLN A 19 -7.41 -3.82 -1.48
C GLN A 19 -6.29 -3.06 -2.18
N ALA A 20 -5.24 -2.73 -1.42
CA ALA A 20 -4.08 -2.00 -1.93
C ALA A 20 -2.99 -2.98 -2.36
N VAL A 21 -2.65 -3.00 -3.65
CA VAL A 21 -1.60 -3.85 -4.20
C VAL A 21 -0.33 -3.02 -4.39
N PRO A 22 0.79 -3.37 -3.72
CA PRO A 22 2.03 -2.63 -3.86
C PRO A 22 2.84 -3.04 -5.10
N SER A 23 3.65 -2.12 -5.60
CA SER A 23 4.69 -2.36 -6.60
C SER A 23 5.94 -1.54 -6.26
N VAL A 24 7.13 -2.10 -6.49
CA VAL A 24 8.41 -1.43 -6.29
C VAL A 24 9.18 -1.38 -7.60
N SER A 25 9.74 -0.22 -7.92
CA SER A 25 10.53 0.04 -9.13
C SER A 25 11.83 0.78 -8.79
N PRO A 26 12.94 0.53 -9.50
CA PRO A 26 13.12 -0.52 -10.49
C PRO A 26 13.09 -1.93 -9.87
N GLY A 27 12.71 -2.93 -10.65
CA GLY A 27 12.46 -4.29 -10.14
C GLY A 27 13.69 -4.96 -9.51
N ASN A 28 14.89 -4.65 -10.00
CA ASN A 28 16.14 -5.12 -9.42
C ASN A 28 16.43 -4.50 -8.03
N GLY A 29 15.78 -3.41 -7.68
CA GLY A 29 15.83 -2.79 -6.35
C GLY A 29 14.78 -3.32 -5.37
N ALA A 30 13.78 -4.06 -5.86
CA ALA A 30 12.66 -4.51 -5.05
C ALA A 30 13.07 -5.51 -3.94
N ALA A 31 14.10 -6.33 -4.19
CA ALA A 31 14.60 -7.31 -3.22
C ALA A 31 15.23 -6.65 -1.97
N TYR A 32 15.68 -5.41 -2.10
CA TYR A 32 16.29 -4.62 -1.03
C TYR A 32 15.28 -3.76 -0.28
N PHE A 33 14.03 -3.71 -0.76
CA PHE A 33 12.94 -2.94 -0.15
C PHE A 33 12.14 -3.84 0.80
N ASN A 34 12.43 -3.78 2.08
CA ASN A 34 11.77 -4.60 3.09
C ASN A 34 10.60 -3.84 3.73
N LYS A 35 9.40 -4.40 3.60
CA LYS A 35 8.17 -3.87 4.22
C LYS A 35 7.98 -4.54 5.59
N ILE A 36 8.04 -3.75 6.66
CA ILE A 36 7.88 -4.23 8.04
C ILE A 36 6.39 -4.32 8.40
N GLU A 37 5.61 -3.31 8.04
CA GLU A 37 4.15 -3.32 8.17
C GLU A 37 3.52 -3.03 6.81
N CYS A 38 2.65 -3.93 6.34
CA CYS A 38 2.01 -3.86 5.02
C CYS A 38 0.49 -4.01 5.20
N PHE A 39 -0.23 -2.88 5.23
CA PHE A 39 -1.71 -2.86 5.15
C PHE A 39 -2.25 -3.45 3.83
N CYS A 40 -1.36 -3.62 2.86
CA CYS A 40 -1.51 -4.22 1.54
C CYS A 40 -2.35 -5.51 1.50
N PHE A 41 -2.24 -6.33 2.55
CA PHE A 41 -2.86 -7.65 2.59
C PHE A 41 -4.19 -7.68 3.34
N THR A 42 -4.57 -6.58 3.97
CA THR A 42 -5.81 -6.47 4.72
C THR A 42 -6.86 -5.72 3.92
N GLN A 43 -8.02 -6.34 3.74
CA GLN A 43 -9.21 -5.69 3.21
C GLN A 43 -9.53 -4.47 4.08
N GLN A 44 -9.51 -3.28 3.48
CA GLN A 44 -9.79 -2.04 4.20
C GLN A 44 -11.26 -1.69 4.00
N PRO A 45 -12.12 -1.85 5.02
CA PRO A 45 -13.45 -1.28 4.96
C PRO A 45 -13.33 0.24 5.03
N LEU A 46 -13.81 0.93 4.00
CA LEU A 46 -14.02 2.37 4.03
C LEU A 46 -15.50 2.66 3.97
N ASP A 47 -16.04 3.19 5.07
CA ASP A 47 -17.41 3.69 5.07
C ASP A 47 -17.54 4.93 4.18
N GLY A 48 -18.77 5.23 3.76
CA GLY A 48 -19.04 6.38 2.89
C GLY A 48 -18.61 7.68 3.56
N LYS A 49 -17.94 8.55 2.81
CA LYS A 49 -17.43 9.86 3.28
C LYS A 49 -16.47 9.79 4.46
N GLN A 50 -15.81 8.65 4.68
CA GLN A 50 -14.78 8.50 5.71
C GLN A 50 -13.38 8.32 5.11
N HIS A 51 -12.38 8.55 5.95
CA HIS A 51 -10.98 8.30 5.63
C HIS A 51 -10.44 7.07 6.38
N ALA A 52 -9.48 6.39 5.77
CA ALA A 52 -8.69 5.34 6.39
C ALA A 52 -7.21 5.74 6.36
N GLN A 53 -6.54 5.58 7.50
CA GLN A 53 -5.08 5.69 7.57
C GLN A 53 -4.45 4.38 7.13
N MET A 54 -3.43 4.47 6.28
CA MET A 54 -2.67 3.33 5.78
C MET A 54 -1.20 3.55 6.13
N PRO A 55 -0.78 3.22 7.37
CA PRO A 55 0.61 3.29 7.79
C PRO A 55 1.51 2.45 6.88
N LEU A 56 2.73 2.92 6.68
CA LEU A 56 3.76 2.22 5.93
C LEU A 56 5.07 2.32 6.70
N ILE A 57 5.63 1.16 7.06
CA ILE A 57 6.93 1.05 7.69
C ILE A 57 7.82 0.18 6.82
N PHE A 58 8.97 0.71 6.42
CA PHE A 58 9.91 -0.01 5.58
C PHE A 58 11.37 0.34 5.91
N TYR A 59 12.27 -0.47 5.39
CA TYR A 59 13.70 -0.16 5.37
C TYR A 59 14.32 -0.62 4.05
N ILE A 60 15.43 0.02 3.69
CA ILE A 60 16.23 -0.34 2.52
C ILE A 60 17.49 -1.01 3.03
N GLU A 61 17.82 -2.16 2.45
CA GLU A 61 19.05 -2.87 2.80
C GLU A 61 20.30 -2.08 2.36
N PRO A 62 21.40 -2.15 3.14
CA PRO A 62 22.62 -1.41 2.84
C PRO A 62 23.40 -1.96 1.64
N ASP A 63 23.11 -3.18 1.19
CA ASP A 63 23.72 -3.82 0.01
C ASP A 63 23.00 -3.46 -1.30
N LEU A 64 22.07 -2.48 -1.28
CA LEU A 64 21.48 -1.93 -2.49
C LEU A 64 22.59 -1.48 -3.47
N PRO A 65 22.55 -1.91 -4.74
CA PRO A 65 23.57 -1.53 -5.72
C PRO A 65 23.67 -0.01 -5.88
N ASP A 66 24.92 0.51 -5.93
CA ASP A 66 25.20 1.94 -6.08
C ASP A 66 24.58 2.59 -7.33
N SER A 67 24.24 1.78 -8.35
CA SER A 67 23.56 2.24 -9.56
C SER A 67 22.08 2.60 -9.35
N ILE A 68 21.47 2.22 -8.22
CA ILE A 68 20.09 2.51 -7.87
C ILE A 68 20.04 3.69 -6.90
N HIS A 69 19.82 4.88 -7.44
CA HIS A 69 19.70 6.10 -6.63
C HIS A 69 18.26 6.39 -6.17
N THR A 70 17.27 5.77 -6.82
CA THR A 70 15.85 6.01 -6.56
C THR A 70 15.08 4.70 -6.54
N LEU A 71 14.31 4.48 -5.47
CA LEU A 71 13.30 3.43 -5.38
C LEU A 71 11.93 4.09 -5.27
N THR A 72 10.98 3.60 -6.07
CA THR A 72 9.59 4.05 -6.06
C THR A 72 8.71 2.93 -5.57
N LEU A 73 8.01 3.16 -4.47
CA LEU A 73 6.91 2.32 -4.02
C LEU A 73 5.59 2.96 -4.46
N SER A 74 4.78 2.21 -5.20
CA SER A 74 3.45 2.62 -5.63
C SER A 74 2.41 1.64 -5.10
N TYR A 75 1.23 2.14 -4.77
CA TYR A 75 0.06 1.32 -4.46
C TYR A 75 -1.05 1.56 -5.47
N THR A 76 -1.61 0.46 -5.98
CA THR A 76 -2.87 0.51 -6.73
C THR A 76 -3.99 0.04 -5.81
N LEU A 77 -4.98 0.90 -5.57
CA LEU A 77 -6.15 0.57 -4.76
C LEU A 77 -7.27 0.03 -5.65
N TYR A 78 -7.69 -1.21 -5.41
CA TYR A 78 -8.79 -1.85 -6.12
C TYR A 78 -10.04 -1.93 -5.23
N LYS A 79 -11.20 -1.60 -5.79
CA LYS A 79 -12.50 -1.88 -5.16
C LYS A 79 -12.80 -3.37 -5.32
N LEU A 80 -13.01 -4.07 -4.21
CA LEU A 80 -13.45 -5.46 -4.24
C LEU A 80 -14.96 -5.53 -4.47
N PRO A 81 -15.43 -6.56 -5.21
CA PRO A 81 -16.85 -6.86 -5.26
C PRO A 81 -17.37 -7.21 -3.86
N PRO A 82 -18.65 -6.95 -3.56
CA PRO A 82 -19.25 -7.41 -2.32
C PRO A 82 -19.11 -8.94 -2.23
N PRO A 83 -18.88 -9.50 -1.04
CA PRO A 83 -18.72 -10.94 -0.86
C PRO A 83 -19.94 -11.66 -1.46
N THR A 84 -19.68 -12.57 -2.40
CA THR A 84 -20.71 -13.35 -3.07
C THR A 84 -21.27 -14.38 -2.10
N GLY A 85 -22.44 -14.10 -1.51
CA GLY A 85 -23.15 -15.05 -0.65
C GLY A 85 -24.03 -14.41 0.42
N SER A 86 -24.93 -13.50 0.03
CA SER A 86 -26.12 -13.18 0.85
C SER A 86 -27.27 -14.09 0.46
#